data_AF-A0AAJ0PBY4-F1
#
_entry.id   AF-A0AAJ0PBY4-F1
#
_cell.length_a   1.000
_cell.length_b   1.000
_cell.length_c   1.000
_cell.angle_alpha   90.00
_cell.angle_beta   90.00
_cell.angle_gamma   90.00
#
_symmetry.space_group_name_H-M   'P 1'
#
loop_
_entity.id
_entity.type
_entity.pdbx_description
1 polymer ?
#
loop_
_entity_poly.entity_id
_entity_poly.type
_entity_poly.pdbx_seq_one_letter_code
_entity_poly.pdbx_strand_id
1 'polypeptide(L)' 'MVTEARQKSGSLITANLALQANRNVYALPGQVNHSLSAGCNQLILAGATPLLNQQLLLDELHYFD' A
#
# COMPACT_ATOMS: atom_id res chain seq x y z
N MET A 1 4.67 -1.53 -3.93
CA MET A 1 4.34 -1.94 -2.56
C MET A 1 4.83 -0.86 -1.60
N VAL A 2 3.98 -0.42 -0.66
CA VAL A 2 4.32 0.53 0.41
C VAL A 2 4.33 -0.24 1.72
N THR A 3 5.50 -0.33 2.35
CA THR A 3 5.67 -1.13 3.56
C THR A 3 5.48 -0.33 4.83
N GLU A 4 6.04 0.89 4.88
CA GLU A 4 5.88 1.81 6.02
C GLU A 4 5.82 3.25 5.50
N ALA A 5 4.74 3.97 5.83
CA ALA A 5 4.59 5.35 5.40
C ALA A 5 3.92 6.19 6.47
N ARG A 6 4.71 7.08 7.07
CA ARG A 6 4.19 8.17 7.89
C ARG A 6 3.34 9.11 7.03
N GLN A 7 2.32 9.70 7.63
CA GLN A 7 1.43 10.64 6.93
C GLN A 7 2.26 11.75 6.24
N LYS A 8 2.05 11.96 4.92
CA LYS A 8 2.79 12.89 4.04
C LYS A 8 4.24 12.52 3.69
N SER A 9 4.63 11.24 3.71
CA SER A 9 5.92 10.81 3.15
C SER A 9 5.97 11.01 1.62
N GLY A 10 7.16 11.22 1.05
CA GLY A 10 7.35 11.25 -0.41
C GLY A 10 6.83 9.98 -1.11
N SER A 11 6.89 8.84 -0.41
CA SER A 11 6.36 7.55 -0.89
C SER A 11 4.83 7.54 -1.04
N LEU A 12 4.09 8.27 -0.21
CA LEU A 12 2.62 8.40 -0.31
C LEU A 12 2.18 9.17 -1.55
N ILE A 13 2.94 10.21 -1.93
CA ILE A 13 2.63 11.01 -3.11
C ILE A 13 2.73 10.12 -4.35
N THR A 14 3.82 9.38 -4.50
CA THR A 14 4.02 8.43 -5.59
C THR A 14 2.97 7.33 -5.59
N ALA A 15 2.60 6.80 -4.41
CA ALA A 15 1.58 5.77 -4.29
C ALA A 15 0.18 6.27 -4.71
N ASN A 16 -0.20 7.48 -4.31
CA ASN A 16 -1.46 8.09 -4.75
C ASN A 16 -1.48 8.35 -6.25
N LEU A 17 -0.36 8.82 -6.83
CA LEU A 17 -0.27 8.99 -8.28
C LEU A 17 -0.40 7.65 -9.02
N ALA A 18 0.19 6.58 -8.48
CA ALA A 18 0.05 5.24 -9.04
C ALA A 18 -1.40 4.74 -8.99
N LEU A 19 -2.13 4.98 -7.89
CA LEU A 19 -3.57 4.69 -7.80
C LEU A 19 -4.37 5.47 -8.86
N GLN A 20 -4.10 6.77 -9.01
CA GLN A 20 -4.74 7.62 -10.02
C GLN A 20 -4.46 7.16 -11.45
N ALA A 21 -3.29 6.59 -11.69
CA ALA A 21 -2.90 6.00 -12.97
C ALA A 21 -3.45 4.58 -13.19
N ASN A 22 -4.41 4.12 -12.36
CA ASN A 22 -4.95 2.76 -12.38
C ASN A 22 -3.87 1.67 -12.29
N ARG A 23 -2.78 1.94 -11.56
CA ARG A 23 -1.76 0.93 -11.26
C ARG A 23 -2.09 0.25 -9.96
N ASN A 24 -1.78 -1.04 -9.88
CA ASN A 24 -1.94 -1.78 -8.64
C ASN A 24 -0.99 -1.23 -7.58
N VAL A 25 -1.57 -0.76 -6.48
CA VAL A 25 -0.83 -0.31 -5.30
C VAL A 25 -1.20 -1.22 -4.15
N TYR A 26 -0.16 -1.69 -3.46
CA TYR A 26 -0.28 -2.58 -2.33
C TYR A 26 0.28 -1.91 -1.10
N ALA A 27 -0.44 -1.99 0.01
CA ALA A 27 -0.04 -1.38 1.28
C ALA A 27 -0.19 -2.36 2.43
N LEU A 28 0.77 -2.35 3.36
CA LEU A 28 0.68 -3.13 4.59
C LEU A 28 -0.26 -2.44 5.57
N PRO A 29 -1.39 -3.06 5.97
CA PRO A 29 -2.23 -2.50 7.03
C PRO A 29 -1.45 -2.50 8.35
N GLY A 30 -1.72 -1.49 9.18
CA GLY A 30 -1.12 -1.40 10.50
C GLY A 30 -2.05 -0.79 11.54
N GLN A 31 -1.60 -0.76 12.79
CA GLN A 31 -2.42 -0.28 13.91
C GLN A 31 -2.89 1.18 13.69
N VAL A 32 -4.17 1.44 13.93
CA VAL A 32 -4.80 2.75 13.70
C VAL A 32 -4.16 3.89 14.50
N ASN A 33 -3.60 3.59 15.67
CA ASN A 33 -2.96 4.58 16.55
C ASN A 33 -1.47 4.81 16.24
N HIS A 34 -0.89 4.05 15.31
CA HIS A 34 0.53 4.12 15.02
C HIS A 34 0.82 5.07 13.86
N SER A 35 1.65 6.10 14.12
CA SER A 35 1.87 7.18 13.14
C SER A 35 2.51 6.72 11.82
N LEU A 36 3.26 5.60 11.83
CA LEU A 36 3.86 5.01 10.62
C LEU A 36 2.87 4.19 9.79
N SER A 37 1.72 3.83 10.37
CA SER A 37 0.68 3.04 9.72
C SER A 37 -0.44 3.90 9.13
N ALA A 38 -0.54 5.16 9.58
CA ALA A 38 -1.56 6.10 9.11
C ALA A 38 -1.56 6.29 7.58
N GLY A 39 -0.38 6.35 6.96
CA GLY A 39 -0.25 6.48 5.50
C GLY A 39 -0.71 5.24 4.76
N CYS A 40 -0.27 4.05 5.17
CA CYS A 40 -0.70 2.80 4.55
C CYS A 40 -2.21 2.59 4.67
N ASN A 41 -2.79 2.87 5.85
CA ASN A 41 -4.23 2.76 6.07
C ASN A 41 -5.02 3.75 5.20
N GLN A 42 -4.51 4.98 4.98
CA GLN A 42 -5.11 5.93 4.04
C GLN A 42 -5.04 5.46 2.59
N LEU A 43 -3.94 4.82 2.16
CA LEU A 43 -3.84 4.24 0.83
C LEU A 43 -4.86 3.11 0.62
N ILE A 44 -5.02 2.24 1.63
CA ILE A 44 -6.01 1.15 1.58
C ILE A 44 -7.42 1.74 1.43
N LEU A 45 -7.75 2.78 2.21
CA LEU A 45 -9.01 3.50 2.07
C LEU A 45 -9.20 4.13 0.68
N ALA A 46 -8.10 4.59 0.06
CA ALA A 46 -8.10 5.18 -1.28
C ALA A 46 -8.18 4.15 -2.42
N GLY A 47 -8.22 2.84 -2.11
CA GLY A 47 -8.33 1.77 -3.10
C GLY A 47 -7.06 0.95 -3.32
N ALA A 48 -6.01 1.13 -2.50
CA ALA A 48 -4.88 0.21 -2.51
C ALA A 48 -5.27 -1.16 -1.94
N THR A 49 -4.71 -2.22 -2.52
CA THR A 49 -4.92 -3.60 -2.07
C THR A 49 -4.18 -3.83 -0.75
N PRO A 50 -4.87 -4.28 0.32
CA PRO A 50 -4.22 -4.61 1.58
C PRO A 50 -3.42 -5.91 1.46
N LEU A 51 -2.16 -5.89 1.89
CA LEU A 51 -1.34 -7.09 2.01
C LEU A 51 -1.51 -7.71 3.39
N LEU A 52 -2.33 -8.77 3.47
CA LEU A 52 -2.66 -9.45 4.72
C LEU A 52 -1.72 -10.62 5.05
N ASN A 53 -1.05 -11.17 4.04
CA ASN A 53 -0.10 -12.26 4.19
C ASN A 53 0.93 -12.21 3.05
N GLN A 54 2.04 -12.94 3.22
CA GLN A 54 3.10 -13.02 2.21
C GLN A 54 2.67 -13.75 0.94
N GLN A 55 1.72 -14.68 1.04
CA GLN A 55 1.21 -15.44 -0.11
C GLN A 55 0.60 -14.53 -1.17
N LEU A 56 -0.14 -13.50 -0.75
CA LEU A 56 -0.77 -12.53 -1.64
C LEU A 56 0.25 -11.77 -2.50
N LEU A 57 1.47 -11.56 -1.99
CA LEU A 57 2.56 -10.96 -2.76
C LEU A 57 3.17 -11.97 -3.74
N LEU A 58 3.34 -13.22 -3.32
CA LEU A 58 3.89 -14.30 -4.16
C LEU A 58 2.97 -14.60 -5.33
N ASP A 59 1.66 -14.69 -5.09
CA ASP A 59 0.66 -14.96 -6.12
C ASP A 59 0.64 -13.85 -7.18
N GLU A 60 0.77 -12.59 -6.76
CA GLU A 60 0.90 -11.45 -7.67
C GLU A 60 2.19 -11.51 -8.49
N LEU A 61 3.35 -11.79 -7.87
CA LEU A 61 4.61 -11.88 -8.60
C LEU A 61 4.61 -13.03 -9.62
N HIS A 62 4.02 -14.18 -9.27
CA HIS A 62 3.90 -15.32 -10.19
C HIS A 62 2.87 -15.09 -11.31
N TYR A 63 1.93 -14.15 -11.14
CA TYR A 63 0.98 -13.78 -12.20
C TYR A 63 1.67 -12.99 -13.34
N PHE A 64 2.87 -12.48 -13.13
CA PHE A 64 3.65 -11.74 -14.13
C PHE A 64 4.68 -12.59 -14.89
N ASP A 65 4.75 -13.91 -14.63
CA ASP A 65 5.49 -14.91 -15.44
C ASP A 65 4.60 -15.48 -16.55
#